data_AF-A0A3P7PBS9-F1
#
_entry.id   AF-A0A3P7PBS9-F1
#
_cell.length_a   1.000
_cell.length_b   1.000
_cell.length_c   1.000
_cell.angle_alpha   90.00
_cell.angle_beta   90.00
_cell.angle_gamma   90.00
#
_symmetry.space_group_name_H-M   'P 1'
#
loop_
_entity.id
_entity.type
_entity.pdbx_description
1 polymer ?
#
loop_
_entity_poly.entity_id
_entity_poly.type
_entity_poly.pdbx_seq_one_letter_code
_entity_poly.pdbx_strand_id
1 'polypeptide(L)'
;MVYEDRDKFIKDNIPFIIKTIVGVTKRYVEVENSEELGIALEAFNDLLDTYDEEKGNFHSYAKVVIKNKLIDHIRKQAKVTVVSIEEYHAIKENSDNEAIVRQELIHYREILKEHGISYELLASHKPVHKQTKDMVVELALMILRSKQMVLHLKEKKRLPITQINKEYGASVRFIKSHKHTITAIILAHEYNIQCVIDYLGYER
;
A
#
# COMPACT_ATOMS: atom_id res chain seq x y z
N MET A 1 -45.26 21.71 2.50
CA MET A 1 -45.25 20.23 2.47
C MET A 1 -44.24 19.62 1.49
N VAL A 2 -43.73 20.31 0.46
CA VAL A 2 -42.74 19.72 -0.47
C VAL A 2 -41.30 19.64 0.10
N TYR A 3 -40.94 20.53 1.02
CA TYR A 3 -39.59 20.59 1.60
C TYR A 3 -39.29 19.46 2.61
N GLU A 4 -40.27 18.98 3.37
CA GLU A 4 -40.05 17.92 4.37
C GLU A 4 -39.73 16.56 3.72
N ASP A 5 -40.39 16.22 2.61
CA ASP A 5 -40.10 14.99 1.88
C ASP A 5 -38.72 15.02 1.21
N ARG A 6 -38.28 16.22 0.79
CA ARG A 6 -36.98 16.43 0.16
C ARG A 6 -35.83 16.27 1.16
N ASP A 7 -35.92 16.96 2.28
CA ASP A 7 -34.90 16.88 3.33
C ASP A 7 -34.78 15.45 3.88
N LYS A 8 -35.92 14.76 4.00
CA LYS A 8 -35.95 13.35 4.39
C LYS A 8 -35.27 12.45 3.36
N PHE A 9 -35.58 12.63 2.07
CA PHE A 9 -34.95 11.86 1.00
C PHE A 9 -33.43 12.08 0.94
N ILE A 10 -32.97 13.31 1.14
CA ILE A 10 -31.53 13.62 1.21
C ILE A 10 -30.90 12.91 2.40
N LYS A 11 -31.49 13.01 3.60
CA LYS A 11 -31.00 12.35 4.82
C LYS A 11 -30.90 10.84 4.67
N ASP A 12 -31.93 10.20 4.10
CA ASP A 12 -31.96 8.75 3.87
C ASP A 12 -30.86 8.29 2.89
N ASN A 13 -30.39 9.18 2.02
CA ASN A 13 -29.33 8.90 1.05
C ASN A 13 -27.93 9.38 1.47
N ILE A 14 -27.76 9.97 2.66
CA ILE A 14 -26.44 10.34 3.20
C ILE A 14 -25.44 9.16 3.16
N PRO A 15 -25.79 7.93 3.56
CA PRO A 15 -24.85 6.80 3.49
C PRO A 15 -24.34 6.51 2.06
N PHE A 16 -25.20 6.69 1.06
CA PHE A 16 -24.83 6.54 -0.35
C PHE A 16 -23.89 7.67 -0.82
N ILE A 17 -24.15 8.90 -0.38
CA ILE A 17 -23.33 10.08 -0.68
C ILE A 17 -21.93 9.91 -0.07
N ILE A 18 -21.85 9.54 1.21
CA ILE A 18 -20.59 9.25 1.92
C ILE A 18 -19.80 8.16 1.20
N LYS A 19 -20.44 7.04 0.84
CA LYS A 19 -19.79 5.94 0.10
C LYS A 19 -19.23 6.41 -1.25
N THR A 20 -19.92 7.33 -1.92
CA THR A 20 -19.47 7.91 -3.19
C THR A 20 -18.25 8.82 -2.98
N ILE A 21 -18.25 9.66 -1.95
CA ILE A 21 -17.11 10.52 -1.59
C ILE A 21 -15.87 9.67 -1.32
N VAL A 22 -15.98 8.67 -0.43
CA VAL A 22 -14.85 7.78 -0.07
C VAL A 22 -14.28 7.06 -1.30
N GLY A 23 -15.14 6.64 -2.24
CA GLY A 23 -14.70 6.02 -3.48
C GLY A 23 -13.92 6.96 -4.42
N VAL A 24 -14.15 8.27 -4.34
CA VAL A 24 -13.49 9.28 -5.18
C VAL A 24 -12.21 9.80 -4.51
N THR A 25 -12.26 10.10 -3.21
CA THR A 25 -11.14 10.68 -2.47
C THR A 25 -10.13 9.62 -2.02
N LYS A 26 -10.54 8.34 -1.95
CA LYS A 26 -9.77 7.20 -1.42
C LYS A 26 -9.28 7.42 0.02
N ARG A 27 -9.87 8.37 0.76
CA ARG A 27 -9.53 8.70 2.15
C ARG A 27 -10.73 8.39 3.05
N TYR A 28 -10.46 7.72 4.16
CA TYR A 28 -11.45 7.36 5.18
C TYR A 28 -11.33 8.38 6.33
N VAL A 29 -11.72 9.63 6.11
CA VAL A 29 -11.60 10.70 7.11
C VAL A 29 -12.95 11.39 7.28
N GLU A 30 -13.24 11.79 8.53
CA GLU A 30 -14.41 12.51 9.05
C GLU A 30 -15.23 13.28 8.00
N VAL A 31 -16.14 12.55 7.34
CA VAL A 31 -16.94 13.12 6.23
C VAL A 31 -17.92 14.17 6.74
N GLU A 32 -18.28 14.13 8.03
CA GLU A 32 -19.29 15.01 8.63
C GLU A 32 -18.88 16.50 8.69
N ASN A 33 -17.58 16.82 8.65
CA ASN A 33 -17.06 18.20 8.65
C ASN A 33 -16.23 18.53 7.38
N SER A 34 -16.40 17.76 6.31
CA SER A 34 -15.59 17.89 5.10
C SER A 34 -16.28 18.76 4.05
N GLU A 35 -15.51 19.60 3.34
CA GLU A 35 -16.01 20.41 2.23
C GLU A 35 -16.62 19.53 1.12
N GLU A 36 -16.11 18.31 0.95
CA GLU A 36 -16.61 17.33 -0.01
C GLU A 36 -18.03 16.86 0.30
N LEU A 37 -18.41 16.75 1.57
CA LEU A 37 -19.79 16.43 1.94
C LEU A 37 -20.73 17.57 1.55
N GLY A 38 -20.34 18.83 1.78
CA GLY A 38 -21.10 20.00 1.37
C GLY A 38 -21.35 20.01 -0.14
N ILE A 39 -20.30 19.83 -0.94
CA ILE A 39 -20.38 19.80 -2.41
C ILE A 39 -21.26 18.64 -2.90
N ALA A 40 -21.14 17.47 -2.28
CA ALA A 40 -21.90 16.30 -2.67
C ALA A 40 -23.38 16.42 -2.32
N LEU A 41 -23.70 17.01 -1.16
CA LEU A 41 -25.09 17.30 -0.74
C LEU A 41 -25.73 18.35 -1.65
N GLU A 42 -25.02 19.41 -2.00
CA GLU A 42 -25.49 20.42 -2.94
C GLU A 42 -25.77 19.80 -4.32
N ALA A 43 -24.81 19.02 -4.84
CA ALA A 43 -24.98 18.30 -6.11
C ALA A 43 -26.17 17.33 -6.09
N PHE A 44 -26.36 16.60 -4.99
CA PHE A 44 -27.47 15.67 -4.84
C PHE A 44 -28.81 16.41 -4.76
N ASN A 45 -28.84 17.56 -4.08
CA ASN A 45 -30.02 18.40 -4.00
C ASN A 45 -30.40 18.97 -5.37
N ASP A 46 -29.45 19.49 -6.15
CA ASP A 46 -29.70 20.02 -7.51
C ASP A 46 -30.31 18.98 -8.45
N LEU A 47 -29.95 17.71 -8.24
CA LEU A 47 -30.47 16.60 -9.04
C LEU A 47 -31.94 16.31 -8.79
N LEU A 48 -32.45 16.62 -7.59
CA LEU A 48 -33.88 16.44 -7.31
C LEU A 48 -34.75 17.40 -8.14
N ASP A 49 -34.20 18.52 -8.62
CA ASP A 49 -34.90 19.46 -9.50
C ASP A 49 -34.71 19.16 -10.98
N THR A 50 -33.61 18.51 -11.35
CA THR A 50 -33.17 18.38 -12.75
C THR A 50 -33.21 16.95 -13.29
N TYR A 51 -33.51 15.97 -12.43
CA TYR A 51 -33.62 14.58 -12.82
C TYR A 51 -34.86 14.30 -13.66
N ASP A 52 -34.69 13.37 -14.58
CA ASP A 52 -35.71 12.92 -15.52
C ASP A 52 -35.71 11.40 -15.50
N GLU A 53 -36.84 10.79 -15.11
CA GLU A 53 -36.99 9.35 -14.92
C GLU A 53 -36.75 8.56 -16.22
N GLU A 54 -37.01 9.17 -17.37
CA GLU A 54 -36.80 8.58 -18.70
C GLU A 54 -35.30 8.41 -19.02
N LYS A 55 -34.40 9.10 -18.30
CA LYS A 55 -32.94 9.05 -18.52
C LYS A 55 -32.23 7.98 -17.70
N GLY A 56 -32.98 7.13 -17.00
CA GLY A 56 -32.46 5.98 -16.26
C GLY A 56 -32.34 6.21 -14.75
N ASN A 57 -31.69 5.30 -14.03
CA ASN A 57 -31.73 5.25 -12.57
C ASN A 57 -31.08 6.47 -11.88
N PHE A 58 -31.84 7.11 -10.98
CA PHE A 58 -31.42 8.28 -10.20
C PHE A 58 -30.07 8.10 -9.49
N HIS A 59 -29.90 7.05 -8.69
CA HIS A 59 -28.66 6.82 -7.92
C HIS A 59 -27.43 6.63 -8.81
N SER A 60 -27.60 5.96 -9.96
CA SER A 60 -26.52 5.80 -10.94
C SER A 60 -26.10 7.15 -11.53
N TYR A 61 -27.07 7.99 -11.88
CA TYR A 61 -26.83 9.33 -12.40
C TYR A 61 -26.21 10.25 -11.32
N ALA A 62 -26.78 10.26 -10.12
CA ALA A 62 -26.30 11.03 -8.99
C ALA A 62 -24.86 10.69 -8.62
N LYS A 63 -24.49 9.40 -8.67
CA LYS A 63 -23.11 8.96 -8.45
C LYS A 63 -22.13 9.60 -9.44
N VAL A 64 -22.50 9.68 -10.72
CA VAL A 64 -21.65 10.27 -11.76
C VAL A 64 -21.50 11.77 -11.55
N VAL A 65 -22.60 12.47 -11.27
CA VAL A 65 -22.61 13.93 -11.09
C VAL A 65 -21.84 14.35 -9.84
N ILE A 66 -22.07 13.69 -8.70
CA ILE A 66 -21.31 13.93 -7.46
C ILE A 66 -19.83 13.68 -7.70
N LYS A 67 -19.47 12.56 -8.34
CA LYS A 67 -18.07 12.25 -8.66
C LYS A 67 -17.43 13.33 -9.53
N ASN A 68 -18.12 13.83 -10.55
CA ASN A 68 -17.59 14.87 -11.43
C ASN A 68 -17.42 16.20 -10.70
N LYS A 69 -18.41 16.64 -9.90
CA LYS A 69 -18.28 17.87 -9.08
C LYS A 69 -17.10 17.79 -8.11
N LEU A 70 -16.89 16.64 -7.45
CA LEU A 70 -15.76 16.42 -6.55
C LEU A 70 -14.42 16.43 -7.30
N ILE A 71 -14.31 15.77 -8.45
CA ILE A 71 -13.10 15.77 -9.27
C ILE A 71 -12.77 17.20 -9.73
N ASP A 72 -13.77 17.96 -10.17
CA ASP A 72 -13.58 19.34 -10.58
C ASP A 72 -13.18 20.24 -9.42
N HIS A 73 -13.73 20.02 -8.22
CA HIS A 73 -13.29 20.70 -7.00
C HIS A 73 -11.83 20.40 -6.67
N ILE A 74 -11.43 19.12 -6.66
CA ILE A 74 -10.04 18.70 -6.42
C ILE A 74 -9.10 19.32 -7.48
N ARG A 75 -9.51 19.36 -8.75
CA ARG A 75 -8.75 20.00 -9.83
C ARG A 75 -8.65 21.52 -9.67
N LYS A 76 -9.70 22.18 -9.18
CA LYS A 76 -9.70 23.62 -8.90
C LYS A 76 -8.81 23.95 -7.70
N GLN A 77 -8.86 23.16 -6.63
CA GLN A 77 -7.90 23.27 -5.53
C GLN A 77 -6.46 23.08 -6.04
N ALA A 78 -6.22 22.07 -6.90
CA ALA A 78 -4.90 21.86 -7.52
C ALA A 78 -4.47 22.97 -8.50
N LYS A 79 -5.40 23.75 -9.06
CA LYS A 79 -5.11 24.92 -9.93
C LYS A 79 -4.92 26.23 -9.15
N VAL A 80 -5.45 26.32 -7.93
CA VAL A 80 -5.35 27.52 -7.08
C VAL A 80 -4.18 27.41 -6.09
N THR A 81 -3.56 26.24 -5.95
CA THR A 81 -2.25 26.16 -5.31
C THR A 81 -1.19 26.69 -6.28
N VAL A 82 -0.70 27.91 -6.05
CA VAL A 82 0.61 28.33 -6.56
C VAL A 82 1.64 27.47 -5.82
N VAL A 83 1.84 26.24 -6.31
CA VAL A 83 2.87 25.34 -5.81
C VAL A 83 4.21 26.00 -6.15
N SER A 84 5.04 26.28 -5.15
CA SER A 84 6.37 26.80 -5.42
C SER A 84 7.14 25.80 -6.29
N ILE A 85 8.13 26.26 -7.06
CA ILE A 85 8.95 25.35 -7.88
C ILE A 85 9.57 24.25 -6.99
N GLU A 86 9.92 24.55 -5.74
CA GLU A 86 10.41 23.56 -4.78
C GLU A 86 9.37 22.49 -4.42
N GLU A 87 8.10 22.86 -4.21
CA GLU A 87 7.04 21.90 -3.91
C GLU A 87 6.66 21.04 -5.12
N TYR A 88 6.72 21.56 -6.35
CA TYR A 88 6.53 20.76 -7.56
C TYR A 88 7.65 19.73 -7.73
N HIS A 89 8.89 20.13 -7.46
CA HIS A 89 10.02 19.20 -7.43
C HIS A 89 9.85 18.15 -6.33
N ALA A 90 9.40 18.53 -5.14
CA ALA A 90 9.14 17.57 -4.06
C ALA A 90 8.00 16.59 -4.39
N ILE A 91 6.91 17.04 -5.02
CA ILE A 91 5.80 16.17 -5.45
C ILE A 91 6.25 15.23 -6.57
N LYS A 92 7.00 15.75 -7.54
CA LYS A 92 7.54 14.95 -8.65
C LYS A 92 8.56 13.94 -8.15
N GLU A 93 9.47 14.36 -7.27
CA GLU A 93 10.45 13.49 -6.62
C GLU A 93 9.76 12.41 -5.78
N ASN A 94 8.71 12.74 -5.04
CA ASN A 94 7.89 11.75 -4.33
C ASN A 94 7.21 10.76 -5.30
N SER A 95 6.64 11.25 -6.40
CA SER A 95 6.01 10.39 -7.42
C SER A 95 7.03 9.50 -8.14
N ASP A 96 8.22 10.02 -8.44
CA ASP A 96 9.30 9.28 -9.08
C ASP A 96 9.87 8.24 -8.09
N ASN A 97 10.02 8.60 -6.81
CA ASN A 97 10.40 7.69 -5.73
C ASN A 97 9.37 6.57 -5.54
N GLU A 98 8.07 6.87 -5.56
CA GLU A 98 7.01 5.85 -5.49
C GLU A 98 7.08 4.89 -6.67
N ALA A 99 7.35 5.39 -7.89
CA ALA A 99 7.51 4.56 -9.07
C ALA A 99 8.75 3.66 -8.97
N ILE A 100 9.88 4.18 -8.47
CA ILE A 100 11.12 3.42 -8.23
C ILE A 100 10.87 2.30 -7.21
N VAL A 101 10.31 2.62 -6.04
CA VAL A 101 10.00 1.63 -5.00
C VAL A 101 9.05 0.56 -5.53
N ARG A 102 8.05 0.94 -6.31
CA ARG A 102 7.13 -0.02 -6.93
C ARG A 102 7.86 -0.98 -7.87
N GLN A 103 8.76 -0.46 -8.70
CA GLN A 103 9.55 -1.27 -9.62
C GLN A 103 10.47 -2.23 -8.88
N GLU A 104 11.14 -1.77 -7.81
CA GLU A 104 11.96 -2.61 -6.94
C GLU A 104 11.15 -3.75 -6.30
N LEU A 105 9.95 -3.46 -5.78
CA LEU A 105 9.09 -4.47 -5.16
C LEU A 105 8.55 -5.50 -6.16
N ILE A 106 8.31 -5.10 -7.40
CA ILE A 106 7.95 -6.02 -8.49
C ILE A 106 9.13 -6.93 -8.80
N HIS A 107 10.32 -6.36 -8.99
CA HIS A 107 11.54 -7.13 -9.25
C HIS A 107 11.85 -8.11 -8.11
N TYR A 108 11.73 -7.65 -6.85
CA TYR A 108 11.95 -8.49 -5.69
C TYR A 108 10.95 -9.65 -5.60
N ARG A 109 9.69 -9.41 -5.97
CA ARG A 109 8.67 -10.46 -6.04
C ARG A 109 9.06 -11.56 -7.02
N GLU A 110 9.64 -11.21 -8.16
CA GLU A 110 10.12 -12.18 -9.16
C GLU A 110 11.28 -13.01 -8.60
N ILE A 111 12.26 -12.37 -7.98
CA ILE A 111 13.40 -13.04 -7.33
C ILE A 111 12.93 -14.02 -6.25
N LEU A 112 12.00 -13.60 -5.37
CA LEU A 112 11.44 -14.46 -4.33
C LEU A 112 10.70 -15.66 -4.92
N LYS A 113 9.94 -15.44 -6.01
CA LYS A 113 9.19 -16.49 -6.69
C LYS A 113 10.10 -17.56 -7.28
N GLU A 114 11.26 -17.20 -7.81
CA GLU A 114 12.28 -18.18 -8.25
C GLU A 114 12.80 -19.08 -7.12
N HIS A 115 12.69 -18.63 -5.88
CA HIS A 115 13.08 -19.38 -4.68
C HIS A 115 11.87 -20.07 -4.02
N GLY A 116 10.70 -20.05 -4.67
CA GLY A 116 9.47 -20.63 -4.13
C GLY A 116 8.91 -19.88 -2.93
N ILE A 117 9.27 -18.61 -2.76
CA ILE A 117 8.83 -17.77 -1.65
C ILE A 117 7.77 -16.78 -2.16
N SER A 118 6.65 -16.69 -1.44
CA SER A 118 5.61 -15.69 -1.67
C SER A 118 5.54 -14.71 -0.49
N TYR A 119 4.96 -13.52 -0.71
CA TYR A 119 4.81 -12.53 0.35
C TYR A 119 3.89 -13.04 1.47
N GLU A 120 2.86 -13.84 1.14
CA GLU A 120 1.96 -14.46 2.10
C GLU A 120 2.70 -15.46 2.99
N LEU A 121 3.65 -16.21 2.42
CA LEU A 121 4.51 -17.13 3.17
C LEU A 121 5.41 -16.36 4.15
N LEU A 122 5.98 -15.24 3.71
CA LEU A 122 6.81 -14.39 4.58
C LEU A 122 6.00 -13.74 5.70
N ALA A 123 4.79 -13.26 5.41
CA ALA A 123 3.91 -12.65 6.40
C ALA A 123 3.47 -13.67 7.46
N SER A 124 3.15 -14.90 7.06
CA SER A 124 2.71 -15.96 7.98
C SER A 124 3.82 -16.54 8.85
N HIS A 125 5.07 -16.52 8.38
CA HIS A 125 6.22 -17.10 9.10
C HIS A 125 7.16 -16.03 9.70
N LYS A 126 6.75 -14.75 9.69
CA LYS A 126 7.52 -13.65 10.25
C LYS A 126 7.73 -13.86 11.77
N PRO A 127 8.96 -13.71 12.29
CA PRO A 127 9.18 -13.69 13.73
C PRO A 127 8.45 -12.51 14.37
N VAL A 128 7.61 -12.80 15.36
CA VAL A 128 6.77 -11.81 16.06
C VAL A 128 7.56 -11.05 17.11
N HIS A 129 8.37 -11.76 17.91
CA HIS A 129 9.12 -11.17 19.01
C HIS A 129 10.40 -10.48 18.53
N LYS A 130 10.70 -9.30 19.09
CA LYS A 130 11.89 -8.49 18.74
C LYS A 130 13.18 -9.31 18.78
N GLN A 131 13.42 -10.05 19.87
CA GLN A 131 14.61 -10.90 20.01
C GLN A 131 14.76 -11.92 18.88
N THR A 132 13.67 -12.56 18.45
CA THR A 132 13.70 -13.53 17.35
C THR A 132 13.96 -12.83 16.00
N LYS A 133 13.39 -11.64 15.79
CA LYS A 133 13.68 -10.83 14.60
C LYS A 133 15.16 -10.49 14.52
N ASP A 134 15.74 -10.00 15.62
CA ASP A 134 17.15 -9.61 15.70
C ASP A 134 18.06 -10.79 15.36
N MET A 135 17.80 -11.96 15.97
CA MET A 135 18.54 -13.18 15.67
C MET A 135 18.44 -13.62 14.20
N VAL A 136 17.27 -13.49 13.58
CA VAL A 136 17.07 -13.85 12.16
C VAL A 136 17.83 -12.89 11.24
N VAL A 137 17.75 -11.58 11.51
CA VAL A 137 18.45 -10.55 10.74
C VAL A 137 19.97 -10.72 10.90
N GLU A 138 20.45 -10.89 12.12
CA GLU A 138 21.88 -11.10 12.39
C GLU A 138 22.41 -12.34 11.67
N LEU A 139 21.70 -13.47 11.74
CA LEU A 139 22.09 -14.69 11.04
C LEU A 139 22.14 -14.49 9.52
N ALA A 140 21.16 -13.79 8.93
CA ALA A 140 21.14 -13.49 7.51
C ALA A 140 22.34 -12.61 7.10
N LEU A 141 22.66 -11.58 7.89
CA LEU A 141 23.82 -10.71 7.66
C LEU A 141 25.15 -11.44 7.83
N MET A 142 25.24 -12.39 8.75
CA MET A 142 26.42 -13.26 8.89
C MET A 142 26.61 -14.14 7.66
N ILE A 143 25.53 -14.76 7.16
CA ILE A 143 25.57 -15.60 5.94
C ILE A 143 25.99 -14.79 4.71
N LEU A 144 25.55 -13.54 4.59
CA LEU A 144 25.95 -12.63 3.49
C LEU A 144 27.46 -12.38 3.41
N ARG A 145 28.19 -12.51 4.53
CA ARG A 145 29.66 -12.40 4.54
C ARG A 145 30.35 -13.60 3.89
N SER A 146 29.66 -14.74 3.79
CA SER A 146 30.18 -15.97 3.19
C SER A 146 29.71 -16.12 1.73
N LYS A 147 30.57 -15.70 0.79
CA LYS A 147 30.30 -15.84 -0.67
C LYS A 147 29.89 -17.26 -1.07
N GLN A 148 30.49 -18.27 -0.44
CA GLN A 148 30.20 -19.67 -0.73
C GLN A 148 28.75 -20.04 -0.38
N MET A 149 28.24 -19.58 0.77
CA MET A 149 26.87 -19.87 1.19
C MET A 149 25.84 -19.14 0.33
N VAL A 150 26.12 -17.87 -0.01
CA VAL A 150 25.27 -17.09 -0.90
C VAL A 150 25.19 -17.75 -2.27
N LEU A 151 26.33 -18.18 -2.83
CA LEU A 151 26.38 -18.90 -4.09
C LEU A 151 25.60 -20.22 -4.05
N HIS A 152 25.74 -21.00 -2.97
CA HIS A 152 24.95 -22.22 -2.76
C HIS A 152 23.44 -21.92 -2.75
N LEU A 153 23.02 -20.86 -2.07
CA LEU A 153 21.62 -20.44 -2.03
C LEU A 153 21.11 -20.07 -3.43
N LYS A 154 21.88 -19.31 -4.23
CA LYS A 154 21.47 -18.88 -5.57
C LYS A 154 21.37 -20.05 -6.55
N GLU A 155 22.33 -20.97 -6.52
CA GLU A 155 22.37 -22.12 -7.45
C GLU A 155 21.40 -23.23 -7.06
N LYS A 156 21.33 -23.57 -5.77
CA LYS A 156 20.53 -24.70 -5.28
C LYS A 156 19.15 -24.28 -4.79
N LYS A 157 18.86 -22.97 -4.77
CA LYS A 157 17.61 -22.35 -4.29
C LYS A 157 17.23 -22.82 -2.87
N ARG A 158 18.24 -23.15 -2.04
CA ARG A 158 18.06 -23.67 -0.66
C ARG A 158 19.20 -23.26 0.25
N LEU A 159 18.89 -23.01 1.52
CA LEU A 159 19.91 -22.70 2.53
C LEU A 159 20.71 -23.95 2.92
N PRO A 160 22.04 -23.85 3.04
CA PRO A 160 22.89 -24.94 3.53
C PRO A 160 22.80 -25.07 5.07
N ILE A 161 21.66 -25.57 5.58
CA ILE A 161 21.32 -25.58 7.01
C ILE A 161 22.39 -26.23 7.89
N THR A 162 22.95 -27.36 7.44
CA THR A 162 24.00 -28.09 8.18
C THR A 162 25.30 -27.30 8.28
N GLN A 163 25.63 -26.52 7.24
CA GLN A 163 26.81 -25.66 7.25
C GLN A 163 26.58 -24.44 8.15
N ILE A 164 25.41 -23.81 8.05
CA ILE A 164 25.01 -22.66 8.89
C ILE A 164 25.06 -23.03 10.38
N ASN A 165 24.53 -24.20 10.74
CA ASN A 165 24.56 -24.68 12.13
C ASN A 165 26.00 -24.88 12.65
N LYS A 166 26.89 -25.44 11.82
CA LYS A 166 28.30 -25.65 12.19
C LYS A 166 29.07 -24.34 12.34
N GLU A 167 28.83 -23.38 11.45
CA GLU A 167 29.64 -22.16 11.34
C GLU A 167 29.16 -21.06 12.31
N TYR A 168 27.85 -20.97 12.56
CA TYR A 168 27.26 -19.89 13.37
C TYR A 168 26.56 -20.38 14.64
N GLY A 169 26.54 -21.69 14.92
CA GLY A 169 25.96 -22.25 16.14
C GLY A 169 24.43 -22.16 16.25
N ALA A 170 23.74 -21.59 15.26
CA ALA A 170 22.28 -21.48 15.25
C ALA A 170 21.62 -22.87 15.15
N SER A 171 20.62 -23.15 16.00
CA SER A 171 19.98 -24.48 16.03
C SER A 171 19.30 -24.83 14.69
N VAL A 172 19.39 -26.09 14.27
CA VAL A 172 18.75 -26.58 13.04
C VAL A 172 17.24 -26.29 13.03
N ARG A 173 16.58 -26.39 14.18
CA ARG A 173 15.16 -26.07 14.34
C ARG A 173 14.89 -24.60 14.04
N PHE A 174 15.68 -23.69 14.62
CA PHE A 174 15.57 -22.24 14.38
C PHE A 174 15.76 -21.89 12.91
N ILE A 175 16.82 -22.40 12.28
CA ILE A 175 17.11 -22.15 10.86
C ILE A 175 15.97 -22.65 9.99
N LYS A 176 15.45 -23.86 10.25
CA LYS A 176 14.32 -24.43 9.49
C LYS A 176 13.04 -23.58 9.62
N SER A 177 12.72 -23.12 10.82
CA SER A 177 11.54 -22.30 11.09
C SER A 177 11.59 -20.96 10.36
N HIS A 178 12.77 -20.35 10.25
CA HIS A 178 12.93 -19.00 9.69
C HIS A 178 13.62 -18.97 8.32
N LYS A 179 13.78 -20.12 7.66
CA LYS A 179 14.52 -20.25 6.40
C LYS A 179 14.04 -19.27 5.32
N HIS A 180 12.73 -19.07 5.18
CA HIS A 180 12.18 -18.19 4.15
C HIS A 180 12.51 -16.73 4.44
N THR A 181 12.40 -16.30 5.71
CA THR A 181 12.77 -14.95 6.14
C THR A 181 14.27 -14.70 5.98
N ILE A 182 15.11 -15.66 6.38
CA ILE A 182 16.57 -15.57 6.20
C ILE A 182 16.92 -15.46 4.71
N THR A 183 16.35 -16.34 3.87
CA THR A 183 16.54 -16.30 2.41
C THR A 183 16.09 -14.97 1.82
N ALA A 184 14.92 -14.46 2.23
CA ALA A 184 14.40 -13.18 1.75
C ALA A 184 15.36 -12.02 2.06
N ILE A 185 15.88 -11.94 3.30
CA ILE A 185 16.86 -10.90 3.68
C ILE A 185 18.14 -11.03 2.85
N ILE A 186 18.67 -12.24 2.68
CA ILE A 186 19.87 -12.47 1.86
C ILE A 186 19.65 -12.00 0.42
N LEU A 187 18.50 -12.33 -0.18
CA LEU A 187 18.17 -11.94 -1.55
C LEU A 187 17.96 -10.43 -1.69
N ALA A 188 17.34 -9.77 -0.70
CA ALA A 188 17.18 -8.32 -0.71
C ALA A 188 18.55 -7.61 -0.79
N HIS A 189 19.54 -8.07 0.00
CA HIS A 189 20.90 -7.53 -0.05
C HIS A 189 21.66 -7.89 -1.34
N GLU A 190 21.55 -9.14 -1.80
CA GLU A 190 22.26 -9.62 -3.00
C GLU A 190 21.79 -8.92 -4.28
N TYR A 191 20.50 -8.62 -4.39
CA TYR A 191 19.91 -7.93 -5.55
C TYR A 191 19.72 -6.42 -5.33
N ASN A 192 20.26 -5.90 -4.22
CA ASN A 192 20.26 -4.49 -3.86
C ASN A 192 18.85 -3.84 -3.89
N ILE A 193 17.88 -4.52 -3.29
CA ILE A 193 16.50 -4.05 -3.17
C ILE A 193 16.45 -3.02 -2.03
N GLN A 194 16.76 -1.76 -2.35
CA GLN A 194 17.02 -0.72 -1.36
C GLN A 194 15.82 -0.47 -0.45
N CYS A 195 14.60 -0.41 -1.00
CA CYS A 195 13.39 -0.20 -0.20
C CYS A 195 13.18 -1.27 0.90
N VAL A 196 13.58 -2.52 0.64
CA VAL A 196 13.46 -3.62 1.60
C VAL A 196 14.60 -3.55 2.63
N ILE A 197 15.81 -3.24 2.19
CA ILE A 197 16.97 -3.08 3.08
C ILE A 197 16.72 -1.93 4.07
N ASP A 198 16.21 -0.80 3.58
CA ASP A 198 15.88 0.37 4.40
C ASP A 198 14.81 0.00 5.43
N TYR A 199 13.72 -0.65 5.00
CA TYR A 199 12.67 -1.13 5.90
C TYR A 199 13.21 -2.03 7.03
N LEU A 200 14.16 -2.93 6.73
CA LEU A 200 14.82 -3.77 7.73
C LEU A 200 15.71 -2.96 8.69
N GLY A 201 16.31 -1.86 8.21
CA GLY A 201 17.09 -0.92 9.01
C GLY A 201 16.24 -0.08 9.98
N TYR A 202 15.02 0.30 9.58
CA TYR A 202 14.07 1.02 10.42
C TYR A 202 13.46 0.18 11.56
N GLU A 203 13.44 -1.16 11.45
CA GLU A 203 12.92 -2.05 12.52
C GLU A 203 13.93 -2.28 13.68
N ARG A 204 15.15 -1.71 13.66
CA ARG A 204 16.18 -1.90 14.72
C ARG A 204 15.91 -1.08 15.99
#